data_AF-A0A0V0RYH3-F1
#
_entry.id   AF-A0A0V0RYH3-F1
#
_cell.length_a   1.000
_cell.length_b   1.000
_cell.length_c   1.000
_cell.angle_alpha   90.00
_cell.angle_beta   90.00
_cell.angle_gamma   90.00
#
_symmetry.space_group_name_H-M   'P 1'
#
loop_
_entity.id
_entity.type
_entity.pdbx_description
1 polymer ?
#
loop_
_entity_poly.entity_id
_entity_poly.type
_entity_poly.pdbx_seq_one_letter_code
_entity_poly.pdbx_strand_id
1 'polypeptide(L)'
;MLQQLYRISFGFTKTLLFIYYLFSTSESSPMYSFVYIPLLDKVCLIEKYIPQEYPIASRIPIFMYDSFESCIAACSTYSTRELLCNAFMYSDITKACHLHFYALHLTAGMCPVETGQSQFYLHHGCFTRNNTLLNASVNEKNETDDKIIFLPDLHKSCLIRKRFISESFYAKVTAYMTEKSLKKCLSRCVVKGAEACNSVIFSLQEKSCTLVTHQSTFSVLSETVQSSAYFFEIDHCKTKVVKNPLLLQILSPNPTIPIQSISGYSVQHIPITESENATVIDLLDCTTIQCCLQCCILKRVALGCNAIFFNAKEKTCLLMKLNVNSSKVAEFVLYNLYTDNDKKEKLILSNYEDTLRFKTSFVSLHEFHERCQITTFTSAYAENLKVHPLILQANTLNDCLNLCRSNRSDIFNCSGVLFSKHEEICYQLVEGTSHDQIVTLNGQAIVLLQHCVKDREEERKNNNVFFHYSIYELEEKCVFEFYDSRNFSGFEVYDNIQKANTLYRCVLKCASEQISKGCAAVLKSHQMCLFFKRNSTARMFRKLDSSHFGELLYCESKFAGNSLNAIN
;
A
#
# COMPACT_ATOMS: atom_id res chain seq x y z
N MET A 1 52.40 -28.77 32.67
CA MET A 1 51.35 -29.33 31.79
C MET A 1 49.92 -29.14 32.35
N LEU A 2 49.64 -29.44 33.64
CA LEU A 2 48.28 -29.27 34.20
C LEU A 2 47.78 -27.81 34.27
N GLN A 3 48.66 -26.82 34.44
CA GLN A 3 48.26 -25.39 34.47
C GLN A 3 47.91 -24.79 33.10
N GLN A 4 48.36 -25.40 31.99
CA GLN A 4 47.98 -24.96 30.64
C GLN A 4 46.62 -25.54 30.22
N LEU A 5 46.27 -26.76 30.65
CA LEU A 5 44.94 -27.35 30.44
C LEU A 5 43.84 -26.59 31.19
N TYR A 6 44.12 -26.06 32.38
CA TYR A 6 43.16 -25.27 33.15
C TYR A 6 42.85 -23.90 32.51
N ARG A 7 43.84 -23.26 31.85
CA ARG A 7 43.62 -22.01 31.11
C ARG A 7 42.83 -22.20 29.81
N ILE A 8 42.95 -23.34 29.14
CA ILE A 8 42.22 -23.65 27.90
C ILE A 8 40.74 -24.00 28.22
N SER A 9 40.48 -24.70 29.32
CA SER A 9 39.12 -25.04 29.78
C SER A 9 38.32 -23.82 30.29
N PHE A 10 38.98 -22.87 30.97
CA PHE A 10 38.33 -21.66 31.48
C PHE A 10 38.09 -20.59 30.39
N GLY A 11 38.92 -20.58 29.33
CA GLY A 11 38.70 -19.75 28.14
C GLY A 11 37.51 -20.24 27.31
N PHE A 12 37.43 -21.55 27.05
CA PHE A 12 36.33 -22.14 26.27
C PHE A 12 34.95 -21.98 26.93
N THR A 13 34.88 -22.10 28.25
CA THR A 13 33.62 -21.92 29.00
C THR A 13 33.16 -20.47 29.01
N LYS A 14 34.07 -19.49 29.11
CA LYS A 14 33.72 -18.07 28.96
C LYS A 14 33.31 -17.70 27.53
N THR A 15 33.97 -18.25 26.51
CA THR A 15 33.59 -18.01 25.10
C THR A 15 32.26 -18.68 24.76
N LEU A 16 31.98 -19.89 25.26
CA LEU A 16 30.68 -20.55 25.13
C LEU A 16 29.58 -19.85 25.92
N LEU A 17 29.86 -19.31 27.11
CA LEU A 17 28.91 -18.47 27.86
C LEU A 17 28.66 -17.13 27.17
N PHE A 18 29.66 -16.52 26.53
CA PHE A 18 29.51 -15.27 25.78
C PHE A 18 28.77 -15.49 24.45
N ILE A 19 29.02 -16.61 23.77
CA ILE A 19 28.26 -17.05 22.60
C ILE A 19 26.82 -17.40 23.01
N TYR A 20 26.63 -18.12 24.12
CA TYR A 20 25.29 -18.40 24.68
C TYR A 20 24.58 -17.10 25.10
N TYR A 21 25.28 -16.13 25.68
CA TYR A 21 24.70 -14.81 25.99
C TYR A 21 24.35 -14.03 24.72
N LEU A 22 25.20 -14.06 23.68
CA LEU A 22 24.92 -13.44 22.38
C LEU A 22 23.76 -14.13 21.64
N PHE A 23 23.56 -15.44 21.83
CA PHE A 23 22.42 -16.20 21.29
C PHE A 23 21.17 -16.14 22.19
N SER A 24 21.30 -15.86 23.48
CA SER A 24 20.18 -15.71 24.43
C SER A 24 19.69 -14.27 24.57
N THR A 25 20.42 -13.29 24.04
CA THR A 25 19.96 -11.89 23.91
C THR A 25 19.56 -11.53 22.48
N SER A 26 19.27 -12.49 21.61
CA SER A 26 18.44 -12.22 20.43
C SER A 26 16.94 -12.23 20.80
N GLU A 27 16.59 -11.73 21.99
CA GLU A 27 15.30 -11.09 22.16
C GLU A 27 15.32 -9.90 21.21
N SER A 28 14.59 -10.03 20.10
CA SER A 28 14.44 -9.01 19.08
C SER A 28 14.20 -7.66 19.74
N SER A 29 15.17 -6.74 19.64
CA SER A 29 14.94 -5.34 20.00
C SER A 29 13.61 -4.90 19.38
N PRO A 30 12.73 -4.20 20.11
CA PRO A 30 11.49 -3.69 19.54
C PRO A 30 11.82 -2.93 18.26
N MET A 31 11.24 -3.39 17.14
CA MET A 31 11.49 -2.81 15.83
C MET A 31 10.65 -1.54 15.71
N TYR A 32 11.21 -0.44 16.18
CA TYR A 32 10.67 0.89 15.97
C TYR A 32 10.83 1.28 14.50
N SER A 33 9.75 1.79 13.91
CA SER A 33 9.71 2.32 12.55
C SER A 33 9.18 3.74 12.58
N PHE A 34 9.88 4.65 11.91
CA PHE A 34 9.37 5.99 11.62
C PHE A 34 8.61 5.94 10.31
N VAL A 35 7.33 6.32 10.33
CA VAL A 35 6.45 6.30 9.16
C VAL A 35 5.98 7.71 8.86
N TYR A 36 6.30 8.24 7.67
CA TYR A 36 5.76 9.52 7.22
C TYR A 36 4.34 9.32 6.70
N ILE A 37 3.40 10.07 7.28
CA ILE A 37 1.96 10.03 7.01
C ILE A 37 1.59 11.25 6.15
N PRO A 38 1.40 11.08 4.83
CA PRO A 38 1.16 12.19 3.91
C PRO A 38 -0.13 12.96 4.21
N LEU A 39 -1.16 12.25 4.68
CA LEU A 39 -2.46 12.84 5.05
C LEU A 39 -2.36 13.82 6.23
N LEU A 40 -1.37 13.63 7.11
CA LEU A 40 -1.17 14.46 8.30
C LEU A 40 0.01 15.43 8.17
N ASP A 41 0.85 15.26 7.15
CA ASP A 41 2.18 15.89 7.04
C ASP A 41 3.02 15.73 8.33
N LYS A 42 3.02 14.51 8.88
CA LYS A 42 3.69 14.16 10.14
C LYS A 42 4.45 12.85 10.02
N VAL A 43 5.43 12.66 10.88
CA VAL A 43 6.15 11.38 11.06
C VAL A 43 5.66 10.73 12.35
N CYS A 44 5.20 9.50 12.27
CA CYS A 44 4.71 8.74 13.41
C CYS A 44 5.70 7.66 13.81
N LEU A 45 5.88 7.48 15.12
CA LEU A 45 6.69 6.41 15.70
C LEU A 45 5.79 5.19 15.94
N ILE A 46 6.03 4.15 15.16
CA ILE A 46 5.27 2.91 15.21
C ILE A 46 6.19 1.80 15.70
N GLU A 47 5.74 1.06 16.70
CA GLU A 47 6.41 -0.15 17.12
C GLU A 47 5.59 -1.33 16.63
N LYS A 48 6.21 -2.20 15.83
CA LYS A 48 5.63 -3.52 15.61
C LYS A 48 5.72 -4.25 16.94
N TYR A 49 4.58 -4.37 17.60
CA TYR A 49 4.51 -4.95 18.93
C TYR A 49 3.86 -6.32 18.83
N ILE A 50 4.44 -7.27 19.55
CA ILE A 50 3.89 -8.60 19.61
C ILE A 50 3.31 -8.79 21.02
N PRO A 51 1.98 -8.70 21.20
CA PRO A 51 1.36 -8.82 22.50
C PRO A 51 1.75 -10.12 23.17
N GLN A 52 2.05 -10.01 24.45
CA GLN A 52 2.56 -11.11 25.26
C GLN A 52 1.39 -11.93 25.90
N GLU A 53 0.24 -11.29 26.10
CA GLU A 53 -1.04 -11.89 26.47
C GLU A 53 -2.14 -11.31 25.59
N TYR A 54 -3.25 -12.04 25.44
CA TYR A 54 -4.42 -11.52 24.75
C TYR A 54 -4.88 -10.24 25.45
N PRO A 55 -4.83 -9.08 24.79
CA PRO A 55 -5.08 -7.87 25.50
C PRO A 55 -6.55 -7.76 25.88
N ILE A 56 -6.82 -7.45 27.14
CA ILE A 56 -8.11 -6.90 27.55
C ILE A 56 -8.13 -5.43 27.08
N ALA A 57 -7.96 -5.23 25.77
CA ALA A 57 -8.03 -3.93 25.14
C ALA A 57 -9.48 -3.55 24.95
N SER A 58 -9.80 -2.30 25.25
CA SER A 58 -11.10 -1.77 24.90
C SER A 58 -11.06 -1.45 23.41
N ARG A 59 -11.79 -2.25 22.63
CA ARG A 59 -11.96 -2.03 21.20
C ARG A 59 -12.54 -0.64 20.99
N ILE A 60 -11.88 0.14 20.14
CA ILE A 60 -12.51 1.33 19.58
C ILE A 60 -13.35 0.81 18.41
N PRO A 61 -14.67 1.10 18.34
CA PRO A 61 -15.56 0.58 17.30
C PRO A 61 -15.32 1.26 15.93
N ILE A 62 -14.06 1.41 15.56
CA ILE A 62 -13.61 1.96 14.29
C ILE A 62 -12.88 0.85 13.56
N PHE A 63 -13.43 0.58 12.40
CA PHE A 63 -12.95 -0.45 11.51
C PHE A 63 -12.97 0.12 10.10
N MET A 64 -11.86 -0.05 9.38
CA MET A 64 -11.72 0.43 8.02
C MET A 64 -10.89 -0.52 7.18
N TYR A 65 -11.10 -0.44 5.86
CA TYR A 65 -10.27 -1.13 4.88
C TYR A 65 -9.50 -0.07 4.10
N ASP A 66 -8.30 0.29 4.57
CA ASP A 66 -7.50 1.34 3.96
C ASP A 66 -5.99 1.03 4.06
N SER A 67 -5.14 1.94 3.62
CA SER A 67 -3.69 1.79 3.75
C SER A 67 -3.21 1.73 5.19
N PHE A 68 -1.97 1.27 5.36
CA PHE A 68 -1.28 1.28 6.65
C PHE A 68 -1.13 2.71 7.18
N GLU A 69 -0.75 3.65 6.31
CA GLU A 69 -0.62 5.06 6.62
C GLU A 69 -1.97 5.71 7.00
N SER A 70 -3.07 5.36 6.32
CA SER A 70 -4.41 5.80 6.69
C SER A 70 -4.86 5.21 8.03
N CYS A 71 -4.52 3.95 8.33
CA CYS A 71 -4.78 3.32 9.63
C CYS A 71 -4.05 4.06 10.76
N ILE A 72 -2.77 4.41 10.55
CA ILE A 72 -1.99 5.24 11.49
C ILE A 72 -2.61 6.63 11.64
N ALA A 73 -2.99 7.28 10.53
CA ALA A 73 -3.60 8.61 10.54
C ALA A 73 -4.91 8.62 11.34
N ALA A 74 -5.73 7.58 11.18
CA ALA A 74 -6.93 7.38 11.95
C ALA A 74 -6.62 7.22 13.44
N CYS A 75 -5.69 6.32 13.82
CA CYS A 75 -5.31 6.16 15.21
C CYS A 75 -4.81 7.48 15.82
N SER A 76 -3.90 8.19 15.14
CA SER A 76 -3.38 9.50 15.59
C SER A 76 -4.48 10.55 15.79
N THR A 77 -5.53 10.54 14.97
CA THR A 77 -6.65 11.48 15.08
C THR A 77 -7.56 11.15 16.28
N TYR A 78 -7.69 9.86 16.61
CA TYR A 78 -8.44 9.41 17.77
C TYR A 78 -7.64 9.45 19.08
N SER A 79 -6.30 9.53 19.03
CA SER A 79 -5.44 9.75 20.19
C SER A 79 -5.71 11.06 20.95
N THR A 80 -6.57 11.95 20.46
CA THR A 80 -6.95 13.21 21.14
C THR A 80 -8.43 13.26 21.55
N ARG A 81 -9.16 12.14 21.50
CA ARG A 81 -10.59 12.01 21.88
C ARG A 81 -10.76 11.21 23.17
N GLU A 82 -12.00 11.03 23.65
CA GLU A 82 -12.31 10.32 24.90
C GLU A 82 -11.78 8.87 24.96
N LEU A 83 -11.62 8.21 23.80
CA LEU A 83 -10.92 6.92 23.65
C LEU A 83 -9.58 7.16 22.92
N LEU A 84 -8.49 7.26 23.67
CA LEU A 84 -7.16 7.62 23.17
C LEU A 84 -6.49 6.46 22.41
N CYS A 85 -6.71 6.33 21.09
CA CYS A 85 -6.05 5.26 20.32
C CYS A 85 -4.52 5.27 20.54
N ASN A 86 -3.98 4.15 21.00
CA ASN A 86 -2.54 3.94 21.21
C ASN A 86 -2.04 2.63 20.60
N ALA A 87 -2.92 1.87 19.95
CA ALA A 87 -2.57 0.67 19.22
C ALA A 87 -3.57 0.34 18.13
N PHE A 88 -3.15 -0.45 17.15
CA PHE A 88 -4.01 -0.93 16.07
C PHE A 88 -3.56 -2.29 15.53
N MET A 89 -4.50 -3.05 14.97
CA MET A 89 -4.21 -4.23 14.15
C MET A 89 -4.39 -3.89 12.68
N TYR A 90 -3.48 -4.35 11.83
CA TYR A 90 -3.51 -4.09 10.40
C TYR A 90 -3.12 -5.30 9.56
N SER A 91 -3.90 -5.62 8.53
CA SER A 91 -3.58 -6.66 7.54
C SER A 91 -3.13 -6.06 6.22
N ASP A 92 -1.93 -6.43 5.76
CA ASP A 92 -1.41 -5.99 4.46
C ASP A 92 -2.24 -6.49 3.27
N ILE A 93 -2.95 -7.61 3.44
CA ILE A 93 -3.67 -8.28 2.37
C ILE A 93 -5.13 -7.83 2.32
N THR A 94 -5.85 -7.93 3.43
CA THR A 94 -7.25 -7.51 3.47
C THR A 94 -7.39 -6.00 3.60
N LYS A 95 -6.31 -5.28 3.95
CA LYS A 95 -6.29 -3.86 4.30
C LYS A 95 -7.14 -3.52 5.53
N ALA A 96 -7.58 -4.53 6.27
CA ALA A 96 -8.36 -4.38 7.48
C ALA A 96 -7.54 -3.69 8.56
N CYS A 97 -8.11 -2.65 9.15
CA CYS A 97 -7.54 -1.84 10.22
C CYS A 97 -8.52 -1.81 11.40
N HIS A 98 -8.03 -2.19 12.58
CA HIS A 98 -8.80 -2.21 13.83
C HIS A 98 -8.10 -1.29 14.83
N LEU A 99 -8.81 -0.27 15.33
CA LEU A 99 -8.26 0.66 16.30
C LEU A 99 -8.53 0.19 17.74
N HIS A 100 -7.54 0.37 18.62
CA HIS A 100 -7.64 -0.09 20.00
C HIS A 100 -7.16 0.95 21.00
N PHE A 101 -7.72 0.86 22.20
CA PHE A 101 -7.23 1.52 23.41
C PHE A 101 -6.69 0.48 24.39
N TYR A 102 -5.45 0.70 24.84
CA TYR A 102 -4.76 -0.13 25.83
C TYR A 102 -4.45 0.67 27.09
N ALA A 103 -4.96 0.22 28.23
CA ALA A 103 -4.51 0.71 29.54
C ALA A 103 -3.12 0.11 29.84
N LEU A 104 -2.09 0.95 29.88
CA LEU A 104 -0.70 0.54 30.11
C LEU A 104 -0.48 0.05 31.56
N HIS A 105 -0.71 -1.24 31.82
CA HIS A 105 -0.13 -1.98 32.95
C HIS A 105 0.73 -3.13 32.40
N LEU A 106 1.90 -2.79 31.84
CA LEU A 106 2.91 -3.75 31.37
C LEU A 106 3.71 -4.28 32.56
N THR A 107 3.20 -5.31 33.24
CA THR A 107 3.99 -6.09 34.20
C THR A 107 3.96 -7.57 33.85
N ALA A 108 5.15 -8.18 33.81
CA ALA A 108 5.49 -9.59 33.64
C ALA A 108 5.51 -10.13 32.20
N GLY A 109 6.60 -10.86 31.89
CA GLY A 109 6.95 -11.36 30.56
C GLY A 109 6.04 -12.50 30.09
N MET A 110 5.57 -12.41 28.85
CA MET A 110 4.61 -13.34 28.26
C MET A 110 4.88 -13.48 26.73
N CYS A 111 4.24 -14.43 26.05
CA CYS A 111 4.64 -14.95 24.73
C CYS A 111 3.98 -14.27 23.51
N PRO A 112 4.66 -14.22 22.34
CA PRO A 112 4.27 -13.37 21.21
C PRO A 112 2.99 -13.80 20.43
N VAL A 113 1.99 -12.91 20.35
CA VAL A 113 0.79 -12.95 19.49
C VAL A 113 1.04 -12.31 18.11
N GLU A 114 1.31 -13.09 17.07
CA GLU A 114 1.17 -12.68 15.66
C GLU A 114 0.13 -13.57 14.96
N THR A 115 -1.03 -13.01 14.66
CA THR A 115 -2.21 -13.76 14.23
C THR A 115 -2.39 -13.68 12.71
N GLY A 116 -2.52 -14.82 12.04
CA GLY A 116 -3.07 -14.84 10.68
C GLY A 116 -2.36 -13.95 9.67
N GLN A 117 -3.13 -13.02 9.06
CA GLN A 117 -2.63 -12.03 8.09
C GLN A 117 -2.44 -10.64 8.72
N SER A 118 -2.85 -10.44 9.98
CA SER A 118 -2.91 -9.13 10.64
C SER A 118 -1.78 -8.96 11.63
N GLN A 119 -1.13 -7.81 11.64
CA GLN A 119 -0.04 -7.48 12.56
C GLN A 119 -0.49 -6.42 13.57
N PHE A 120 0.01 -6.53 14.79
CA PHE A 120 -0.29 -5.58 15.86
C PHE A 120 0.79 -4.51 15.96
N TYR A 121 0.36 -3.27 16.19
CA TYR A 121 1.21 -2.10 16.22
C TYR A 121 0.86 -1.20 17.40
N LEU A 122 1.89 -0.74 18.13
CA LEU A 122 1.75 0.35 19.09
C LEU A 122 2.00 1.68 18.38
N HIS A 123 1.13 2.64 18.64
CA HIS A 123 1.24 4.00 18.16
C HIS A 123 1.76 4.89 19.29
N HIS A 124 3.03 5.27 19.21
CA HIS A 124 3.70 6.07 20.24
C HIS A 124 3.48 7.58 20.08
N GLY A 125 2.95 8.00 18.93
CA GLY A 125 2.64 9.38 18.61
C GLY A 125 3.21 9.84 17.28
N CYS A 126 2.76 11.03 16.86
CA CYS A 126 3.18 11.67 15.61
C CYS A 126 3.76 13.05 15.86
N PHE A 127 4.84 13.35 15.17
CA PHE A 127 5.63 14.56 15.32
C PHE A 127 5.70 15.34 14.02
N THR A 128 6.01 16.64 14.10
CA THR A 128 6.34 17.43 12.92
C THR A 128 7.59 16.85 12.25
N ARG A 129 7.61 16.87 10.92
CA ARG A 129 8.69 16.29 10.12
C ARG A 129 10.08 16.94 10.36
N ASN A 130 10.13 18.12 10.94
CA ASN A 130 11.36 18.84 11.31
C ASN A 130 11.77 18.66 12.79
N ASN A 131 11.24 17.65 13.49
CA ASN A 131 11.53 17.41 14.90
C ASN A 131 13.02 17.04 15.11
N THR A 132 13.62 17.58 16.17
CA THR A 132 14.98 17.29 16.63
C THR A 132 15.26 15.80 16.83
N LEU A 133 14.23 14.98 17.11
CA LEU A 133 14.37 13.53 17.27
C LEU A 133 14.89 12.82 16.02
N LEU A 134 14.69 13.38 14.83
CA LEU A 134 15.00 12.70 13.56
C LEU A 134 16.47 12.88 13.08
N ASN A 135 17.30 13.64 13.82
CA ASN A 135 18.74 13.87 13.57
C ASN A 135 19.14 13.99 12.09
N ALA A 136 19.04 15.19 11.53
CA ALA A 136 19.43 15.45 10.15
C ALA A 136 20.94 15.73 10.01
N SER A 137 21.60 15.04 9.08
CA SER A 137 22.92 15.44 8.58
C SER A 137 22.75 16.09 7.19
N VAL A 138 23.39 17.24 6.99
CA VAL A 138 23.43 17.89 5.67
C VAL A 138 24.31 17.03 4.77
N ASN A 139 23.72 16.44 3.73
CA ASN A 139 24.46 15.74 2.68
C ASN A 139 24.45 16.59 1.41
N GLU A 140 25.57 16.59 0.71
CA GLU A 140 25.61 16.97 -0.69
C GLU A 140 25.02 15.84 -1.54
N LYS A 141 24.27 16.25 -2.57
CA LYS A 141 23.58 15.46 -3.60
C LYS A 141 24.12 14.03 -3.76
N ASN A 142 23.31 13.02 -3.47
CA ASN A 142 23.52 11.69 -4.01
C ASN A 142 22.21 11.05 -4.49
N GLU A 143 22.32 10.45 -5.69
CA GLU A 143 21.29 9.82 -6.52
C GLU A 143 20.20 10.72 -7.10
N THR A 144 20.26 10.93 -8.42
CA THR A 144 19.22 11.60 -9.19
C THR A 144 18.80 10.71 -10.36
N ASP A 145 17.64 10.07 -10.23
CA ASP A 145 16.94 9.45 -11.36
C ASP A 145 16.10 10.52 -12.06
N ASP A 146 16.80 11.39 -12.79
CA ASP A 146 16.21 12.51 -13.51
C ASP A 146 15.40 11.99 -14.71
N LYS A 147 14.11 12.32 -14.77
CA LYS A 147 13.23 11.92 -15.86
C LYS A 147 12.51 13.11 -16.48
N ILE A 148 12.43 13.09 -17.80
CA ILE A 148 11.61 14.04 -18.55
C ILE A 148 10.17 13.53 -18.55
N ILE A 149 9.27 14.30 -17.92
CA ILE A 149 7.85 14.01 -17.81
C ILE A 149 7.06 14.98 -18.69
N PHE A 150 6.25 14.45 -19.61
CA PHE A 150 5.28 15.27 -20.34
C PHE A 150 4.02 15.48 -19.49
N LEU A 151 3.70 16.75 -19.24
CA LEU A 151 2.49 17.23 -18.56
C LEU A 151 1.45 17.62 -19.61
N PRO A 152 0.46 16.76 -19.90
CA PRO A 152 -0.49 16.98 -20.99
C PRO A 152 -1.40 18.18 -20.70
N ASP A 153 -1.71 18.46 -19.44
CA ASP A 153 -2.56 19.59 -19.02
C ASP A 153 -1.91 20.96 -19.27
N LEU A 154 -0.60 20.99 -19.47
CA LEU A 154 0.17 22.21 -19.74
C LEU A 154 0.84 22.20 -21.11
N HIS A 155 0.80 21.08 -21.83
CA HIS A 155 1.58 20.85 -23.04
C HIS A 155 3.09 21.14 -22.86
N LYS A 156 3.63 20.79 -21.69
CA LYS A 156 5.03 21.02 -21.30
C LYS A 156 5.74 19.71 -20.97
N SER A 157 7.01 19.61 -21.34
CA SER A 157 7.92 18.57 -20.84
C SER A 157 8.76 19.16 -19.72
N CYS A 158 8.74 18.53 -18.55
CA CYS A 158 9.47 18.95 -17.37
C CYS A 158 10.55 17.95 -17.01
N LEU A 159 11.73 18.45 -16.64
CA LEU A 159 12.77 17.64 -16.01
C LEU A 159 12.42 17.50 -14.52
N ILE A 160 12.09 16.28 -14.11
CA ILE A 160 11.64 15.95 -12.75
C ILE A 160 12.67 15.04 -12.10
N ARG A 161 13.05 15.38 -10.87
CA ARG A 161 14.01 14.64 -10.07
C ARG A 161 13.31 14.00 -8.88
N LYS A 162 13.41 12.67 -8.76
CA LYS A 162 12.99 11.98 -7.53
C LYS A 162 14.02 12.24 -6.44
N ARG A 163 13.52 12.50 -5.23
CA ARG A 163 14.28 12.79 -4.02
C ARG A 163 13.82 11.84 -2.90
N PHE A 164 14.63 11.69 -1.87
CA PHE A 164 14.21 10.97 -0.66
C PHE A 164 13.10 11.75 0.03
N ILE A 165 12.10 11.04 0.57
CA ILE A 165 10.97 11.70 1.24
C ILE A 165 11.43 12.59 2.41
N SER A 166 12.49 12.17 3.12
CA SER A 166 13.11 12.93 4.21
C SER A 166 13.68 14.28 3.78
N GLU A 167 14.14 14.43 2.53
CA GLU A 167 14.63 15.71 2.00
C GLU A 167 13.51 16.77 1.91
N SER A 168 12.25 16.34 1.86
CA SER A 168 11.09 17.24 1.84
C SER A 168 10.80 17.90 3.19
N PHE A 169 11.41 17.45 4.29
CA PHE A 169 10.99 17.81 5.63
C PHE A 169 11.27 19.28 5.98
N TYR A 170 12.24 19.88 5.31
CA TYR A 170 12.55 21.31 5.42
C TYR A 170 11.83 22.18 4.38
N ALA A 171 11.11 21.57 3.44
CA ALA A 171 10.29 22.32 2.51
C ALA A 171 9.13 23.00 3.27
N LYS A 172 8.62 24.11 2.74
CA LYS A 172 7.42 24.77 3.25
C LYS A 172 6.22 24.27 2.45
N VAL A 173 5.21 23.74 3.14
CA VAL A 173 3.94 23.38 2.51
C VAL A 173 3.21 24.64 2.04
N THR A 174 2.80 24.65 0.78
CA THR A 174 2.09 25.78 0.17
C THR A 174 0.64 25.42 -0.16
N ALA A 175 0.35 24.15 -0.46
CA ALA A 175 -1.02 23.66 -0.60
C ALA A 175 -1.09 22.14 -0.44
N TYR A 176 -2.28 21.62 -0.09
CA TYR A 176 -2.61 20.20 -0.03
C TYR A 176 -3.92 19.93 -0.78
N MET A 177 -3.98 18.80 -1.50
CA MET A 177 -5.17 18.35 -2.22
C MET A 177 -5.20 16.83 -2.39
N THR A 178 -6.39 16.27 -2.53
CA THR A 178 -6.57 14.89 -2.96
C THR A 178 -6.39 14.80 -4.47
N GLU A 179 -5.46 13.97 -4.93
CA GLU A 179 -5.14 13.77 -6.34
C GLU A 179 -4.62 12.36 -6.59
N LYS A 180 -5.07 11.72 -7.67
CA LYS A 180 -4.67 10.36 -8.06
C LYS A 180 -3.66 10.37 -9.20
N SER A 181 -3.48 11.51 -9.87
CA SER A 181 -2.55 11.67 -10.98
C SER A 181 -1.33 12.50 -10.58
N LEU A 182 -0.15 11.86 -10.57
CA LEU A 182 1.13 12.57 -10.37
C LEU A 182 1.30 13.69 -11.40
N LYS A 183 0.93 13.45 -12.66
CA LYS A 183 1.00 14.48 -13.72
C LYS A 183 0.16 15.69 -13.37
N LYS A 184 -1.06 15.49 -12.88
CA LYS A 184 -1.94 16.58 -12.47
C LYS A 184 -1.42 17.31 -11.22
N CYS A 185 -0.87 16.57 -10.26
CA CYS A 185 -0.18 17.15 -9.10
C CYS A 185 1.00 18.05 -9.52
N LEU A 186 1.86 17.56 -10.42
CA LEU A 186 2.96 18.34 -10.99
C LEU A 186 2.46 19.56 -11.78
N SER A 187 1.42 19.40 -12.61
CA SER A 187 0.81 20.50 -13.36
C SER A 187 0.32 21.61 -12.43
N ARG A 188 -0.31 21.26 -11.29
CA ARG A 188 -0.74 22.24 -10.28
C ARG A 188 0.43 23.00 -9.65
N CYS A 189 1.57 22.33 -9.41
CA CYS A 189 2.79 22.99 -8.94
C CYS A 189 3.35 23.97 -9.97
N VAL A 190 3.51 23.52 -11.23
CA VAL A 190 4.06 24.34 -12.32
C VAL A 190 3.22 25.60 -12.56
N VAL A 191 1.90 25.49 -12.45
CA VAL A 191 0.95 26.62 -12.60
C VAL A 191 1.14 27.68 -11.51
N LYS A 192 1.56 27.30 -10.29
CA LYS A 192 1.83 28.26 -9.20
C LYS A 192 3.13 29.05 -9.42
N GLY A 193 4.04 28.54 -10.25
CA GLY A 193 5.36 29.12 -10.50
C GLY A 193 6.41 28.72 -9.45
N ALA A 194 7.67 28.70 -9.87
CA ALA A 194 8.79 28.14 -9.10
C ALA A 194 9.00 28.78 -7.71
N GLU A 195 8.66 30.06 -7.55
CA GLU A 195 8.77 30.75 -6.26
C GLU A 195 7.73 30.20 -5.25
N ALA A 196 6.51 29.93 -5.71
CA ALA A 196 5.41 29.45 -4.87
C ALA A 196 5.36 27.92 -4.77
N CYS A 197 5.88 27.20 -5.75
CA CYS A 197 6.00 25.75 -5.76
C CYS A 197 7.12 25.31 -6.71
N ASN A 198 8.13 24.62 -6.16
CA ASN A 198 9.20 24.01 -6.95
C ASN A 198 9.29 22.49 -6.77
N SER A 199 8.49 21.91 -5.87
CA SER A 199 8.46 20.48 -5.64
C SER A 199 7.08 19.99 -5.17
N VAL A 200 6.83 18.68 -5.28
CA VAL A 200 5.62 18.03 -4.79
C VAL A 200 5.92 16.80 -3.96
N ILE A 201 5.12 16.57 -2.92
CA ILE A 201 5.06 15.30 -2.20
C ILE A 201 3.78 14.60 -2.65
N PHE A 202 3.92 13.42 -3.27
CA PHE A 202 2.81 12.69 -3.88
C PHE A 202 2.72 11.26 -3.35
N SER A 203 1.53 10.84 -2.92
CA SER A 203 1.22 9.46 -2.57
C SER A 203 0.04 8.99 -3.41
N LEU A 204 0.27 7.96 -4.24
CA LEU A 204 -0.80 7.33 -5.00
C LEU A 204 -1.76 6.56 -4.06
N GLN A 205 -1.18 5.89 -3.06
CA GLN A 205 -1.89 5.07 -2.08
C GLN A 205 -2.82 5.93 -1.21
N GLU A 206 -2.32 7.07 -0.71
CA GLU A 206 -3.15 8.02 0.07
C GLU A 206 -3.95 8.98 -0.82
N LYS A 207 -3.79 8.91 -2.15
CA LYS A 207 -4.38 9.85 -3.12
C LYS A 207 -4.07 11.31 -2.75
N SER A 208 -2.87 11.58 -2.27
CA SER A 208 -2.49 12.88 -1.71
C SER A 208 -1.46 13.58 -2.60
N CYS A 209 -1.66 14.87 -2.81
CA CYS A 209 -0.71 15.76 -3.45
C CYS A 209 -0.48 16.99 -2.56
N THR A 210 0.76 17.16 -2.12
CA THR A 210 1.20 18.32 -1.33
C THR A 210 2.16 19.13 -2.18
N LEU A 211 1.83 20.39 -2.41
CA LEU A 211 2.69 21.35 -3.07
C LEU A 211 3.62 21.96 -2.03
N VAL A 212 4.92 22.00 -2.34
CA VAL A 212 5.92 22.52 -1.42
C VAL A 212 6.91 23.44 -2.15
N THR A 213 7.50 24.35 -1.37
CA THR A 213 8.62 25.19 -1.82
C THR A 213 9.83 24.96 -0.92
N HIS A 214 11.02 24.80 -1.49
CA HIS A 214 12.28 24.64 -0.74
C HIS A 214 13.37 25.58 -1.27
N GLN A 215 14.35 25.90 -0.43
CA GLN A 215 15.48 26.79 -0.76
C GLN A 215 16.70 26.04 -1.33
N SER A 216 16.48 24.90 -1.98
CA SER A 216 17.55 24.01 -2.52
C SER A 216 18.56 23.49 -1.48
N THR A 217 18.27 23.64 -0.19
CA THR A 217 18.97 22.99 0.90
C THR A 217 18.25 21.68 1.24
N PHE A 218 18.97 20.57 1.11
CA PHE A 218 18.45 19.25 1.44
C PHE A 218 19.26 18.69 2.60
N SER A 219 18.58 18.02 3.52
CA SER A 219 19.22 17.29 4.60
C SER A 219 18.58 15.92 4.65
N VAL A 220 19.42 14.90 4.77
CA VAL A 220 18.96 13.51 4.85
C VAL A 220 19.01 13.12 6.32
N LEU A 221 17.95 12.49 6.79
CA LEU A 221 17.89 11.97 8.16
C LEU A 221 18.84 10.78 8.31
N SER A 222 19.44 10.61 9.49
CA SER A 222 20.17 9.37 9.79
C SER A 222 19.24 8.16 9.91
N GLU A 223 17.95 8.41 10.20
CA GLU A 223 16.94 7.39 10.38
C GLU A 223 16.18 7.10 9.08
N THR A 224 15.96 5.82 8.81
CA THR A 224 15.16 5.38 7.66
C THR A 224 13.69 5.63 7.93
N VAL A 225 13.08 6.56 7.20
CA VAL A 225 11.64 6.83 7.28
C VAL A 225 10.91 6.06 6.19
N GLN A 226 9.94 5.24 6.59
CA GLN A 226 9.06 4.52 5.68
C GLN A 226 7.95 5.45 5.19
N SER A 227 7.60 5.38 3.90
CA SER A 227 6.45 6.07 3.36
C SER A 227 6.04 5.55 2.00
N SER A 228 4.74 5.50 1.74
CA SER A 228 4.19 5.37 0.39
C SER A 228 4.31 6.65 -0.47
N ALA A 229 4.74 7.77 0.11
CA ALA A 229 4.88 9.04 -0.60
C ALA A 229 6.26 9.24 -1.22
N TYR A 230 6.26 9.92 -2.36
CA TYR A 230 7.43 10.28 -3.13
C TYR A 230 7.61 11.79 -3.13
N PHE A 231 8.86 12.24 -3.03
CA PHE A 231 9.22 13.65 -3.17
C PHE A 231 9.80 13.90 -4.57
N PHE A 232 9.20 14.82 -5.31
CA PHE A 232 9.60 15.16 -6.68
C PHE A 232 9.94 16.64 -6.77
N GLU A 233 11.18 16.93 -7.16
CA GLU A 233 11.65 18.27 -7.48
C GLU A 233 11.44 18.57 -8.97
N ILE A 234 10.93 19.76 -9.27
CA ILE A 234 10.74 20.26 -10.63
C ILE A 234 11.92 21.16 -10.95
N ASP A 235 12.82 20.70 -11.81
CA ASP A 235 14.01 21.47 -12.19
C ASP A 235 13.65 22.58 -13.18
N HIS A 236 13.10 22.21 -14.34
CA HIS A 236 12.59 23.15 -15.32
C HIS A 236 11.57 22.50 -16.27
N CYS A 237 10.72 23.33 -16.89
CA CYS A 237 9.72 22.90 -17.86
C CYS A 237 9.86 23.66 -19.17
N LYS A 238 9.76 22.96 -20.30
CA LYS A 238 9.79 23.55 -21.66
C LYS A 238 8.51 23.19 -22.41
N THR A 239 7.98 24.12 -23.20
CA THR A 239 6.81 23.84 -24.04
C THR A 239 7.20 22.86 -25.15
N LYS A 240 6.41 21.81 -25.38
CA LYS A 240 6.69 20.86 -26.46
C LYS A 240 6.30 21.52 -27.79
N VAL A 241 7.26 21.85 -28.64
CA VAL A 241 6.96 22.34 -29.99
C VAL A 241 6.55 21.15 -30.86
N VAL A 242 5.39 21.23 -31.53
CA VAL A 242 4.94 20.22 -32.50
C VAL A 242 5.91 20.23 -33.68
N LYS A 243 6.75 19.20 -33.81
CA LYS A 243 7.88 19.17 -34.76
C LYS A 243 7.50 18.82 -36.21
N ASN A 244 6.23 18.58 -36.53
CA ASN A 244 5.85 18.10 -37.86
C ASN A 244 4.93 19.09 -38.63
N PRO A 245 5.47 19.83 -39.62
CA PRO A 245 4.71 20.76 -40.48
C PRO A 245 3.60 20.08 -41.28
N LEU A 246 3.74 18.80 -41.63
CA LEU A 246 2.72 18.06 -42.40
C LEU A 246 1.52 17.64 -41.53
N LEU A 247 1.71 17.45 -40.22
CA LEU A 247 0.60 17.22 -39.28
C LEU A 247 -0.22 18.51 -39.10
N LEU A 248 0.41 19.68 -39.09
CA LEU A 248 -0.27 20.99 -39.05
C LEU A 248 -1.21 21.22 -40.25
N GLN A 249 -0.92 20.64 -41.42
CA GLN A 249 -1.77 20.72 -42.61
C GLN A 249 -2.87 19.66 -42.67
N ILE A 250 -2.65 18.46 -42.11
CA ILE A 250 -3.64 17.35 -42.11
C ILE A 250 -4.65 17.52 -40.96
N LEU A 251 -4.25 18.14 -39.85
CA LEU A 251 -5.09 18.39 -38.67
C LEU A 251 -5.93 19.66 -38.81
N SER A 252 -6.67 19.77 -39.92
CA SER A 252 -7.79 20.71 -40.01
C SER A 252 -8.72 20.47 -38.79
N PRO A 253 -9.20 21.52 -38.10
CA PRO A 253 -10.12 21.36 -36.98
C PRO A 253 -11.27 20.45 -37.43
N ASN A 254 -11.59 19.43 -36.62
CA ASN A 254 -12.78 18.62 -36.89
C ASN A 254 -13.97 19.59 -37.05
N PRO A 255 -14.62 19.68 -38.22
CA PRO A 255 -15.55 20.78 -38.55
C PRO A 255 -16.86 20.79 -37.75
N THR A 256 -17.00 19.94 -36.73
CA THR A 256 -18.29 19.56 -36.14
C THR A 256 -18.64 20.24 -34.82
N ILE A 257 -17.88 21.23 -34.33
CA ILE A 257 -18.36 22.09 -33.24
C ILE A 257 -18.10 23.56 -33.57
N PRO A 258 -19.03 24.24 -34.25
CA PRO A 258 -18.98 25.68 -34.41
C PRO A 258 -19.37 26.31 -33.07
N ILE A 259 -18.40 26.52 -32.17
CA ILE A 259 -18.60 27.41 -31.02
C ILE A 259 -18.45 28.85 -31.53
N GLN A 260 -19.39 29.29 -32.38
CA GLN A 260 -19.32 30.59 -33.05
C GLN A 260 -19.57 31.76 -32.08
N SER A 261 -20.31 31.55 -30.99
CA SER A 261 -20.34 32.49 -29.87
C SER A 261 -20.77 31.80 -28.57
N ILE A 262 -20.13 32.13 -27.45
CA ILE A 262 -20.64 31.82 -26.10
C ILE A 262 -20.74 33.14 -25.35
N SER A 263 -21.92 33.44 -24.82
CA SER A 263 -22.17 34.66 -24.05
C SER A 263 -21.75 35.95 -24.78
N GLY A 264 -21.84 35.99 -26.12
CA GLY A 264 -21.51 37.15 -26.94
C GLY A 264 -20.04 37.29 -27.36
N TYR A 265 -19.17 36.31 -27.05
CA TYR A 265 -17.76 36.36 -27.44
C TYR A 265 -17.45 35.44 -28.63
N SER A 266 -16.61 35.90 -29.56
CA SER A 266 -16.09 35.09 -30.67
C SER A 266 -14.94 34.21 -30.19
N VAL A 267 -14.92 32.94 -30.59
CA VAL A 267 -13.85 31.99 -30.23
C VAL A 267 -12.96 31.73 -31.44
N GLN A 268 -11.67 32.00 -31.30
CA GLN A 268 -10.64 31.74 -32.31
C GLN A 268 -9.79 30.54 -31.88
N HIS A 269 -9.58 29.59 -32.78
CA HIS A 269 -8.70 28.45 -32.55
C HIS A 269 -7.26 28.81 -32.92
N ILE A 270 -6.31 28.64 -31.98
CA ILE A 270 -4.88 28.90 -32.22
C ILE A 270 -4.08 27.65 -31.80
N PRO A 271 -3.08 27.18 -32.59
CA PRO A 271 -2.20 26.08 -32.21
C PRO A 271 -1.24 26.47 -31.06
N ILE A 272 -0.90 25.51 -30.19
CA ILE A 272 -0.05 25.70 -28.99
C ILE A 272 1.44 25.82 -29.36
N THR A 273 1.77 26.73 -30.26
CA THR A 273 3.15 27.10 -30.60
C THR A 273 3.58 28.39 -29.89
N GLU A 274 2.61 29.19 -29.41
CA GLU A 274 2.84 30.54 -28.83
C GLU A 274 2.64 30.62 -27.30
N SER A 275 2.37 29.50 -26.62
CA SER A 275 1.98 29.50 -25.20
C SER A 275 3.10 29.86 -24.22
N GLU A 276 4.36 30.02 -24.68
CA GLU A 276 5.45 30.47 -23.80
C GLU A 276 5.25 31.90 -23.29
N ASN A 277 4.50 32.74 -24.02
CA ASN A 277 4.21 34.12 -23.63
C ASN A 277 2.88 34.29 -22.89
N ALA A 278 2.16 33.19 -22.62
CA ALA A 278 0.90 33.22 -21.90
C ALA A 278 1.13 33.30 -20.39
N THR A 279 0.50 34.26 -19.72
CA THR A 279 0.44 34.27 -18.26
C THR A 279 -0.60 33.25 -17.81
N VAL A 280 -0.17 32.24 -17.07
CA VAL A 280 -1.09 31.25 -16.50
C VAL A 280 -1.90 31.87 -15.37
N ILE A 281 -3.21 31.67 -15.40
CA ILE A 281 -4.14 32.17 -14.37
C ILE A 281 -4.48 31.05 -13.38
N ASP A 282 -4.90 29.89 -13.88
CA ASP A 282 -5.40 28.80 -13.04
C ASP A 282 -5.44 27.46 -13.79
N LEU A 283 -5.49 26.36 -13.05
CA LEU A 283 -5.71 25.01 -13.58
C LEU A 283 -6.89 24.36 -12.86
N LEU A 284 -7.99 24.18 -13.59
CA LEU A 284 -9.28 23.76 -13.07
C LEU A 284 -9.65 22.36 -13.56
N ASP A 285 -10.53 21.70 -12.81
CA ASP A 285 -11.15 20.45 -13.20
C ASP A 285 -12.47 20.77 -13.91
N CYS A 286 -12.51 20.53 -15.22
CA CYS A 286 -13.70 20.74 -16.03
C CYS A 286 -13.99 19.49 -16.83
N THR A 287 -15.23 19.01 -16.78
CA THR A 287 -15.66 17.83 -17.54
C THR A 287 -15.89 18.14 -19.03
N THR A 288 -16.10 19.42 -19.37
CA THR A 288 -16.40 19.88 -20.73
C THR A 288 -15.65 21.16 -21.07
N ILE A 289 -15.47 21.40 -22.37
CA ILE A 289 -14.90 22.64 -22.88
C ILE A 289 -15.76 23.87 -22.51
N GLN A 290 -17.08 23.69 -22.40
CA GLN A 290 -18.03 24.73 -22.01
C GLN A 290 -17.79 25.20 -20.57
N CYS A 291 -17.55 24.27 -19.64
CA CYS A 291 -17.14 24.59 -18.27
C CYS A 291 -15.89 25.47 -18.28
N CYS A 292 -14.90 25.08 -19.08
CA CYS A 292 -13.61 25.77 -19.16
C CYS A 292 -13.78 27.23 -19.66
N LEU A 293 -14.58 27.41 -20.71
CA LEU A 293 -14.90 28.73 -21.25
C LEU A 293 -15.65 29.60 -20.24
N GLN A 294 -16.63 29.03 -19.55
CA GLN A 294 -17.41 29.75 -18.54
C GLN A 294 -16.54 30.18 -17.35
N CYS A 295 -15.62 29.33 -16.89
CA CYS A 295 -14.65 29.70 -15.86
C CYS A 295 -13.72 30.83 -16.31
N CYS A 296 -13.28 30.84 -17.57
CA CYS A 296 -12.49 31.94 -18.12
C CYS A 296 -13.29 33.25 -18.16
N ILE A 297 -14.55 33.20 -18.62
CA ILE A 297 -15.45 34.36 -18.65
C ILE A 297 -15.59 34.97 -17.25
N LEU A 298 -15.82 34.13 -16.23
CA LEU A 298 -15.93 34.58 -14.83
C LEU A 298 -14.64 35.24 -14.32
N LYS A 299 -13.48 34.79 -14.78
CA LYS A 299 -12.15 35.33 -14.41
C LYS A 299 -11.65 36.42 -15.37
N ARG A 300 -12.45 36.83 -16.37
CA ARG A 300 -12.06 37.81 -17.38
C ARG A 300 -11.84 39.20 -16.80
N VAL A 301 -12.77 39.68 -15.97
CA VAL A 301 -12.69 41.04 -15.39
C VAL A 301 -11.58 41.13 -14.35
N ALA A 302 -11.52 40.18 -13.42
CA ALA A 302 -10.59 40.23 -12.30
C ALA A 302 -9.15 39.86 -12.68
N LEU A 303 -8.96 38.90 -13.59
CA LEU A 303 -7.66 38.30 -13.89
C LEU A 303 -7.26 38.42 -15.38
N GLY A 304 -8.12 39.01 -16.21
CA GLY A 304 -7.83 39.22 -17.63
C GLY A 304 -7.85 37.95 -18.48
N CYS A 305 -8.57 36.90 -18.05
CA CYS A 305 -8.64 35.65 -18.82
C CYS A 305 -9.20 35.87 -20.22
N ASN A 306 -8.40 35.53 -21.22
CA ASN A 306 -8.77 35.62 -22.65
C ASN A 306 -8.41 34.36 -23.44
N ALA A 307 -7.79 33.36 -22.80
CA ALA A 307 -7.40 32.12 -23.45
C ALA A 307 -7.61 30.92 -22.54
N ILE A 308 -7.97 29.79 -23.15
CA ILE A 308 -8.08 28.50 -22.47
C ILE A 308 -7.37 27.39 -23.23
N PHE A 309 -6.92 26.38 -22.49
CA PHE A 309 -6.49 25.09 -23.02
C PHE A 309 -7.24 23.98 -22.28
N PHE A 310 -8.00 23.18 -23.02
CA PHE A 310 -8.84 22.11 -22.47
C PHE A 310 -8.30 20.74 -22.86
N ASN A 311 -8.03 19.90 -21.86
CA ASN A 311 -7.63 18.51 -22.06
C ASN A 311 -8.82 17.59 -21.75
N ALA A 312 -9.48 17.10 -22.80
CA ALA A 312 -10.65 16.24 -22.68
C ALA A 312 -10.35 14.89 -22.00
N LYS A 313 -9.12 14.37 -22.14
CA LYS A 313 -8.72 13.09 -21.57
C LYS A 313 -8.56 13.17 -20.05
N GLU A 314 -7.87 14.21 -19.58
CA GLU A 314 -7.61 14.43 -18.15
C GLU A 314 -8.73 15.24 -17.47
N LYS A 315 -9.68 15.78 -18.23
CA LYS A 315 -10.77 16.66 -17.76
C LYS A 315 -10.23 17.90 -17.03
N THR A 316 -9.19 18.50 -17.60
CA THR A 316 -8.52 19.68 -17.05
C THR A 316 -8.66 20.89 -17.97
N CYS A 317 -8.65 22.07 -17.36
CA CYS A 317 -8.83 23.36 -18.01
C CYS A 317 -7.75 24.32 -17.51
N LEU A 318 -6.81 24.68 -18.38
CA LEU A 318 -5.81 25.69 -18.11
C LEU A 318 -6.33 27.05 -18.58
N LEU A 319 -6.44 27.99 -17.64
CA LEU A 319 -6.84 29.36 -17.89
C LEU A 319 -5.62 30.25 -18.08
N MET A 320 -5.64 31.09 -19.10
CA MET A 320 -4.49 31.91 -19.49
C MET A 320 -4.89 33.33 -19.87
N LYS A 321 -3.93 34.23 -19.72
CA LYS A 321 -3.93 35.57 -20.28
C LYS A 321 -2.82 35.69 -21.32
N LEU A 322 -3.21 35.87 -22.57
CA LEU A 322 -2.31 36.17 -23.68
C LEU A 322 -2.11 37.68 -23.79
N ASN A 323 -0.87 38.10 -23.99
CA ASN A 323 -0.54 39.48 -24.34
C ASN A 323 -0.70 39.65 -25.85
N VAL A 324 -1.94 39.83 -26.30
CA VAL A 324 -2.24 40.01 -27.74
C VAL A 324 -2.19 41.51 -28.05
N ASN A 325 -1.34 41.90 -29.00
CA ASN A 325 -1.15 43.30 -29.42
C ASN A 325 -2.28 43.88 -30.30
N SER A 326 -3.50 43.30 -30.28
CA SER A 326 -4.54 43.70 -31.24
C SER A 326 -5.71 44.45 -30.58
N SER A 327 -6.08 45.55 -31.22
CA SER A 327 -7.24 46.41 -30.97
C SER A 327 -8.60 45.74 -31.27
N LYS A 328 -8.70 44.41 -31.16
CA LYS A 328 -9.93 43.64 -31.39
C LYS A 328 -10.53 43.16 -30.06
N VAL A 329 -11.34 44.03 -29.47
CA VAL A 329 -12.15 43.74 -28.29
C VAL A 329 -13.26 42.74 -28.67
N ALA A 330 -12.99 41.42 -28.64
CA ALA A 330 -14.00 40.34 -28.49
C ALA A 330 -13.45 38.90 -28.58
N GLU A 331 -12.19 38.65 -28.93
CA GLU A 331 -11.73 37.28 -29.26
C GLU A 331 -11.31 36.49 -27.99
N PHE A 332 -11.89 35.31 -27.78
CA PHE A 332 -11.36 34.25 -26.89
C PHE A 332 -10.46 33.33 -27.71
N VAL A 333 -9.28 32.99 -27.19
CA VAL A 333 -8.38 32.03 -27.83
C VAL A 333 -8.58 30.64 -27.23
N LEU A 334 -8.97 29.69 -28.09
CA LEU A 334 -9.08 28.28 -27.75
C LEU A 334 -7.87 27.53 -28.29
N TYR A 335 -7.05 26.99 -27.38
CA TYR A 335 -6.04 26.02 -27.74
C TYR A 335 -6.65 24.62 -27.73
N ASN A 336 -6.78 24.01 -28.91
CA ASN A 336 -7.18 22.61 -29.03
C ASN A 336 -5.98 21.69 -28.83
N LEU A 337 -6.20 20.64 -28.05
CA LEU A 337 -5.25 19.54 -27.88
C LEU A 337 -5.24 18.69 -29.15
N TYR A 338 -4.07 18.54 -29.77
CA TYR A 338 -3.86 17.52 -30.78
C TYR A 338 -3.81 16.17 -30.09
N THR A 339 -4.74 15.27 -30.44
CA THR A 339 -4.69 13.88 -29.99
C THR A 339 -3.48 13.22 -30.60
N ASP A 340 -2.37 13.18 -29.87
CA ASP A 340 -1.31 12.20 -30.12
C ASP A 340 -1.94 10.84 -29.76
N ASN A 341 -2.56 10.21 -30.76
CA ASN A 341 -2.95 8.81 -30.66
C ASN A 341 -1.64 8.01 -30.48
N ASP A 342 -1.68 7.00 -29.62
CA ASP A 342 -0.77 5.84 -29.64
C ASP A 342 0.35 5.68 -28.61
N LYS A 343 0.35 6.36 -27.46
CA LYS A 343 1.11 5.81 -26.30
C LYS A 343 0.30 5.81 -25.01
N LYS A 344 -0.07 4.60 -24.55
CA LYS A 344 -0.27 4.34 -23.11
C LYS A 344 1.06 4.62 -22.42
N GLU A 345 1.29 5.86 -22.02
CA GLU A 345 2.47 6.20 -21.22
C GLU A 345 2.33 5.53 -19.85
N LYS A 346 3.29 4.67 -19.54
CA LYS A 346 3.44 3.98 -18.26
C LYS A 346 3.41 5.01 -17.10
N LEU A 347 2.76 4.68 -16.00
CA LEU A 347 2.72 5.51 -14.80
C LEU A 347 4.16 5.75 -14.36
N ILE A 348 4.57 7.01 -14.24
CA ILE A 348 6.01 7.33 -14.13
C ILE A 348 6.62 6.82 -12.81
N LEU A 349 5.77 6.61 -11.80
CA LEU A 349 6.11 5.91 -10.54
C LEU A 349 6.71 4.52 -10.77
N SER A 350 6.23 3.81 -11.80
CA SER A 350 6.69 2.46 -12.19
C SER A 350 8.17 2.39 -12.56
N ASN A 351 8.76 3.49 -13.04
CA ASN A 351 10.18 3.50 -13.39
C ASN A 351 11.07 3.86 -12.20
N TYR A 352 10.52 4.14 -11.03
CA TYR A 352 11.30 4.36 -9.82
C TYR A 352 11.28 3.05 -9.03
N GLU A 353 12.43 2.38 -8.94
CA GLU A 353 12.57 1.15 -8.17
C GLU A 353 12.28 1.45 -6.69
N ASP A 354 11.15 0.92 -6.22
CA ASP A 354 10.88 0.76 -4.80
C ASP A 354 11.46 -0.61 -4.44
N THR A 355 12.47 -0.66 -3.57
CA THR A 355 13.22 -1.90 -3.32
C THR A 355 12.38 -2.97 -2.61
N LEU A 356 11.21 -2.62 -2.06
CA LEU A 356 10.21 -3.57 -1.55
C LEU A 356 8.82 -3.33 -2.16
N ARG A 357 8.67 -3.66 -3.45
CA ARG A 357 7.35 -3.65 -4.15
C ARG A 357 6.38 -4.74 -3.71
N PHE A 358 6.89 -5.80 -3.07
CA PHE A 358 6.09 -6.96 -2.73
C PHE A 358 6.61 -7.70 -1.51
N LYS A 359 5.70 -8.43 -0.85
CA LYS A 359 5.99 -9.39 0.21
C LYS A 359 5.65 -10.79 -0.28
N THR A 360 6.51 -11.74 0.02
CA THR A 360 6.26 -13.15 -0.25
C THR A 360 5.70 -13.84 0.99
N SER A 361 4.66 -14.64 0.80
CA SER A 361 4.08 -15.48 1.86
C SER A 361 3.57 -16.81 1.27
N PHE A 362 2.94 -17.64 2.09
CA PHE A 362 2.42 -18.93 1.67
C PHE A 362 0.94 -19.07 2.04
N VAL A 363 0.17 -19.70 1.16
CA VAL A 363 -1.24 -20.04 1.38
C VAL A 363 -1.47 -21.54 1.19
N SER A 364 -2.41 -22.09 1.95
CA SER A 364 -2.89 -23.45 1.77
C SER A 364 -4.14 -23.45 0.89
N LEU A 365 -4.02 -23.97 -0.34
CA LEU A 365 -5.14 -24.24 -1.23
C LEU A 365 -5.61 -25.68 -0.99
N HIS A 366 -6.38 -25.82 0.10
CA HIS A 366 -6.75 -27.13 0.66
C HIS A 366 -7.61 -27.97 -0.28
N GLU A 367 -8.44 -27.36 -1.14
CA GLU A 367 -9.20 -28.06 -2.19
C GLU A 367 -8.30 -28.85 -3.16
N PHE A 368 -7.07 -28.37 -3.37
CA PHE A 368 -6.09 -29.00 -4.25
C PHE A 368 -5.06 -29.85 -3.50
N HIS A 369 -5.11 -29.89 -2.16
CA HIS A 369 -4.04 -30.38 -1.29
C HIS A 369 -2.69 -29.74 -1.63
N GLU A 370 -2.69 -28.44 -1.94
CA GLU A 370 -1.49 -27.71 -2.34
C GLU A 370 -1.12 -26.63 -1.33
N ARG A 371 0.19 -26.41 -1.21
CA ARG A 371 0.74 -25.20 -0.59
C ARG A 371 1.37 -24.35 -1.68
N CYS A 372 0.93 -23.10 -1.76
CA CYS A 372 1.35 -22.18 -2.79
C CYS A 372 2.12 -21.01 -2.18
N GLN A 373 3.23 -20.64 -2.82
CA GLN A 373 3.88 -19.35 -2.60
C GLN A 373 3.04 -18.26 -3.28
N ILE A 374 2.78 -17.19 -2.56
CA ILE A 374 2.10 -16.01 -3.08
C ILE A 374 2.97 -14.76 -2.93
N THR A 375 2.79 -13.83 -3.87
CA THR A 375 3.44 -12.53 -3.85
C THR A 375 2.37 -11.46 -3.73
N THR A 376 2.34 -10.78 -2.59
CA THR A 376 1.41 -9.67 -2.33
C THR A 376 2.11 -8.36 -2.63
N PHE A 377 1.53 -7.52 -3.49
CA PHE A 377 2.07 -6.20 -3.77
C PHE A 377 1.83 -5.26 -2.58
N THR A 378 2.89 -4.59 -2.15
CA THR A 378 2.84 -3.50 -1.18
C THR A 378 2.62 -2.16 -1.89
N SER A 379 3.06 -2.03 -3.15
CA SER A 379 2.84 -0.84 -3.96
C SER A 379 1.40 -0.73 -4.47
N ALA A 380 0.93 0.51 -4.66
CA ALA A 380 -0.38 0.80 -5.24
C ALA A 380 -0.49 0.57 -6.77
N TYR A 381 0.53 -0.04 -7.38
CA TYR A 381 0.52 -0.39 -8.80
C TYR A 381 1.37 -1.64 -9.08
N ALA A 382 1.06 -2.30 -10.19
CA ALA A 382 1.83 -3.41 -10.73
C ALA A 382 1.97 -3.30 -12.25
N GLU A 383 3.13 -3.65 -12.78
CA GLU A 383 3.44 -3.62 -14.21
C GLU A 383 3.28 -5.00 -14.84
N ASN A 384 3.16 -5.04 -16.16
CA ASN A 384 3.11 -6.28 -16.94
C ASN A 384 1.97 -7.21 -16.50
N LEU A 385 0.89 -6.63 -15.98
CA LEU A 385 -0.31 -7.33 -15.53
C LEU A 385 -1.54 -6.64 -16.09
N LYS A 386 -2.58 -7.43 -16.34
CA LYS A 386 -3.89 -6.97 -16.77
C LYS A 386 -4.99 -7.57 -15.89
N VAL A 387 -5.99 -6.76 -15.59
CA VAL A 387 -7.24 -7.23 -14.97
C VAL A 387 -8.07 -7.89 -16.07
N HIS A 388 -8.38 -9.17 -15.87
CA HIS A 388 -9.31 -9.88 -16.74
C HIS A 388 -10.74 -9.43 -16.43
N PRO A 389 -11.63 -9.24 -17.43
CA PRO A 389 -13.01 -8.78 -17.18
C PRO A 389 -13.87 -9.70 -16.31
N LEU A 390 -13.46 -10.96 -16.14
CA LEU A 390 -14.19 -11.93 -15.31
C LEU A 390 -14.02 -11.61 -13.82
N ILE A 391 -15.14 -11.38 -13.17
CA ILE A 391 -15.26 -11.33 -11.70
C ILE A 391 -15.46 -12.76 -11.21
N LEU A 392 -14.61 -13.19 -10.28
CA LEU A 392 -14.74 -14.44 -9.56
C LEU A 392 -15.63 -14.22 -8.34
N GLN A 393 -16.65 -15.05 -8.16
CA GLN A 393 -17.57 -14.95 -7.02
C GLN A 393 -16.91 -15.56 -5.77
N ALA A 394 -16.20 -14.73 -5.01
CA ALA A 394 -15.50 -15.15 -3.80
C ALA A 394 -15.58 -14.08 -2.71
N ASN A 395 -15.89 -14.54 -1.49
CA ASN A 395 -16.01 -13.66 -0.32
C ASN A 395 -14.72 -13.65 0.52
N THR A 396 -13.78 -14.55 0.24
CA THR A 396 -12.50 -14.67 0.92
C THR A 396 -11.34 -14.64 -0.06
N LEU A 397 -10.14 -14.32 0.42
CA LEU A 397 -8.96 -14.38 -0.44
C LEU A 397 -8.67 -15.83 -0.81
N ASN A 398 -8.84 -16.77 0.13
CA ASN A 398 -8.56 -18.17 -0.17
C ASN A 398 -9.50 -18.73 -1.25
N ASP A 399 -10.81 -18.44 -1.18
CA ASP A 399 -11.76 -18.85 -2.22
C ASP A 399 -11.41 -18.22 -3.57
N CYS A 400 -11.03 -16.93 -3.56
CA CYS A 400 -10.58 -16.18 -4.73
C CYS A 400 -9.34 -16.84 -5.39
N LEU A 401 -8.38 -17.29 -4.58
CA LEU A 401 -7.19 -18.00 -5.04
C LEU A 401 -7.49 -19.44 -5.49
N ASN A 402 -8.42 -20.16 -4.86
CA ASN A 402 -8.88 -21.48 -5.32
C ASN A 402 -9.51 -21.37 -6.71
N LEU A 403 -10.38 -20.39 -6.93
CA LEU A 403 -10.98 -20.11 -8.24
C LEU A 403 -9.91 -19.76 -9.30
N CYS A 404 -8.96 -18.90 -8.94
CA CYS A 404 -7.81 -18.60 -9.81
C CYS A 404 -7.00 -19.87 -10.14
N ARG A 405 -6.73 -20.72 -9.14
CA ARG A 405 -5.99 -21.96 -9.32
C ARG A 405 -6.71 -22.95 -10.24
N SER A 406 -8.03 -23.07 -10.10
CA SER A 406 -8.88 -23.86 -11.00
C SER A 406 -8.79 -23.37 -12.45
N ASN A 407 -8.87 -22.05 -12.65
CA ASN A 407 -8.82 -21.42 -13.96
C ASN A 407 -7.40 -21.32 -14.57
N ARG A 408 -6.36 -21.81 -13.89
CA ARG A 408 -4.99 -21.81 -14.42
C ARG A 408 -4.86 -22.72 -15.65
N SER A 409 -5.73 -23.71 -15.79
CA SER A 409 -5.80 -24.60 -16.95
C SER A 409 -6.65 -24.04 -18.11
N ASP A 410 -7.29 -22.88 -17.93
CA ASP A 410 -8.10 -22.23 -18.97
C ASP A 410 -7.26 -21.36 -19.91
N ILE A 411 -7.87 -20.93 -21.03
CA ILE A 411 -7.27 -20.15 -22.13
C ILE A 411 -6.50 -18.91 -21.64
N PHE A 412 -6.90 -18.31 -20.52
CA PHE A 412 -6.33 -17.05 -20.01
C PHE A 412 -5.30 -17.22 -18.88
N ASN A 413 -5.02 -18.46 -18.42
CA ASN A 413 -4.02 -18.83 -17.40
C ASN A 413 -3.88 -17.82 -16.25
N CYS A 414 -4.71 -17.96 -15.20
CA CYS A 414 -4.71 -17.05 -14.05
C CYS A 414 -3.32 -16.94 -13.38
N SER A 415 -2.77 -15.73 -13.36
CA SER A 415 -1.48 -15.41 -12.72
C SER A 415 -1.64 -14.97 -11.26
N GLY A 416 -2.85 -14.57 -10.87
CA GLY A 416 -3.16 -14.03 -9.56
C GLY A 416 -4.52 -13.36 -9.51
N VAL A 417 -4.76 -12.59 -8.46
CA VAL A 417 -6.05 -11.93 -8.22
C VAL A 417 -5.86 -10.47 -7.78
N LEU A 418 -6.80 -9.61 -8.20
CA LEU A 418 -7.02 -8.30 -7.62
C LEU A 418 -8.21 -8.44 -6.67
N PHE A 419 -7.92 -8.38 -5.38
CA PHE A 419 -8.85 -8.68 -4.31
C PHE A 419 -9.20 -7.43 -3.50
N SER A 420 -10.47 -7.24 -3.17
CA SER A 420 -10.95 -6.24 -2.23
C SER A 420 -11.96 -6.88 -1.30
N LYS A 421 -11.63 -6.95 -0.01
CA LYS A 421 -12.59 -7.43 1.00
C LYS A 421 -13.73 -6.44 1.18
N HIS A 422 -13.44 -5.14 1.10
CA HIS A 422 -14.42 -4.07 1.32
C HIS A 422 -15.44 -3.97 0.19
N GLU A 423 -14.97 -4.02 -1.05
CA GLU A 423 -15.82 -3.91 -2.23
C GLU A 423 -16.40 -5.26 -2.66
N GLU A 424 -16.03 -6.35 -1.96
CA GLU A 424 -16.39 -7.75 -2.30
C GLU A 424 -15.99 -8.11 -3.74
N ILE A 425 -14.80 -7.67 -4.14
CA ILE A 425 -14.28 -7.85 -5.50
C ILE A 425 -13.17 -8.90 -5.49
N CYS A 426 -13.24 -9.82 -6.45
CA CYS A 426 -12.15 -10.70 -6.83
C CYS A 426 -12.06 -10.76 -8.36
N TYR A 427 -11.09 -10.07 -8.94
CA TYR A 427 -10.80 -10.17 -10.37
C TYR A 427 -9.64 -11.11 -10.64
N GLN A 428 -9.72 -11.88 -11.71
CA GLN A 428 -8.58 -12.62 -12.23
C GLN A 428 -7.54 -11.66 -12.83
N LEU A 429 -6.26 -11.92 -12.53
CA LEU A 429 -5.13 -11.26 -13.15
C LEU A 429 -4.44 -12.19 -14.14
N VAL A 430 -4.02 -11.61 -15.27
CA VAL A 430 -3.31 -12.30 -16.34
C VAL A 430 -2.07 -11.53 -16.73
N GLU A 431 -1.14 -12.22 -17.37
CA GLU A 431 0.08 -11.60 -17.90
C GLU A 431 -0.27 -10.50 -18.90
N GLY A 432 0.35 -9.34 -18.70
CA GLY A 432 0.23 -8.16 -19.56
C GLY A 432 1.47 -7.96 -20.42
N THR A 433 1.40 -6.96 -21.29
CA THR A 433 2.55 -6.46 -22.06
C THR A 433 3.35 -5.46 -21.23
N SER A 434 4.52 -5.05 -21.73
CA SER A 434 5.34 -3.97 -21.16
C SER A 434 4.63 -2.62 -21.01
N HIS A 435 3.48 -2.44 -21.65
CA HIS A 435 2.66 -1.23 -21.59
C HIS A 435 1.46 -1.34 -20.65
N ASP A 436 1.22 -2.52 -20.09
CA ASP A 436 0.10 -2.74 -19.18
C ASP A 436 0.51 -2.55 -17.74
N GLN A 437 -0.41 -1.94 -16.99
CA GLN A 437 -0.25 -1.69 -15.58
C GLN A 437 -1.61 -1.69 -14.90
N ILE A 438 -1.61 -2.11 -13.64
CA ILE A 438 -2.76 -2.05 -12.75
C ILE A 438 -2.44 -1.00 -11.70
N VAL A 439 -3.42 -0.15 -11.39
CA VAL A 439 -3.36 0.77 -10.25
C VAL A 439 -4.45 0.34 -9.28
N THR A 440 -4.07 0.05 -8.04
CA THR A 440 -5.02 -0.35 -7.01
C THR A 440 -5.72 0.87 -6.43
N LEU A 441 -6.96 0.67 -5.98
CA LEU A 441 -7.71 1.63 -5.17
C LEU A 441 -7.62 1.23 -3.67
N ASN A 442 -8.06 2.12 -2.77
CA ASN A 442 -8.07 1.83 -1.32
C ASN A 442 -8.81 0.53 -1.04
N GLY A 443 -8.23 -0.31 -0.19
CA GLY A 443 -8.78 -1.63 0.14
C GLY A 443 -8.48 -2.74 -0.87
N GLN A 444 -7.92 -2.43 -2.05
CA GLN A 444 -7.54 -3.44 -3.04
C GLN A 444 -6.11 -3.93 -2.84
N ALA A 445 -5.90 -5.22 -3.06
CA ALA A 445 -4.61 -5.88 -3.02
C ALA A 445 -4.39 -6.72 -4.28
N ILE A 446 -3.18 -6.66 -4.83
CA ILE A 446 -2.74 -7.55 -5.91
C ILE A 446 -1.99 -8.72 -5.27
N VAL A 447 -2.47 -9.94 -5.53
CA VAL A 447 -1.88 -11.17 -5.00
C VAL A 447 -1.60 -12.11 -6.16
N LEU A 448 -0.32 -12.35 -6.45
CA LEU A 448 0.10 -13.28 -7.49
C LEU A 448 0.29 -14.68 -6.93
N LEU A 449 -0.23 -15.66 -7.65
CA LEU A 449 -0.06 -17.08 -7.34
C LEU A 449 1.19 -17.59 -8.07
N GLN A 450 2.23 -17.93 -7.32
CA GLN A 450 3.53 -18.32 -7.88
C GLN A 450 3.60 -19.85 -8.03
N HIS A 451 4.44 -20.49 -7.22
CA HIS A 451 4.69 -21.91 -7.24
C HIS A 451 3.82 -22.65 -6.22
N CYS A 452 3.12 -23.69 -6.68
CA CYS A 452 2.29 -24.56 -5.86
C CYS A 452 2.87 -25.98 -5.86
N VAL A 453 2.95 -26.59 -4.68
CA VAL A 453 3.39 -27.97 -4.49
C VAL A 453 2.34 -28.77 -3.75
N LYS A 454 2.19 -30.05 -4.11
CA LYS A 454 1.36 -30.99 -3.36
C LYS A 454 1.88 -31.12 -1.93
N ASP A 455 0.97 -31.02 -0.97
CA ASP A 455 1.25 -31.01 0.46
C ASP A 455 0.56 -32.19 1.14
N ARG A 456 1.28 -33.33 1.15
CA ARG A 456 0.91 -34.58 1.84
C ARG A 456 -0.50 -35.08 1.47
N GLU A 457 -0.81 -35.04 0.18
CA GLU A 457 -2.12 -35.42 -0.39
C GLU A 457 -2.58 -36.82 0.06
N GLU A 458 -1.71 -37.84 0.03
CA GLU A 458 -2.08 -39.19 0.48
C GLU A 458 -2.36 -39.28 1.99
N GLU A 459 -1.66 -38.50 2.83
CA GLU A 459 -1.93 -38.45 4.28
C GLU A 459 -3.28 -37.78 4.57
N ARG A 460 -3.69 -36.85 3.71
CA ARG A 460 -4.88 -36.00 3.87
C ARG A 460 -6.10 -36.49 3.09
N LYS A 461 -5.93 -37.50 2.23
CA LYS A 461 -6.97 -38.02 1.32
C LYS A 461 -8.30 -38.36 1.98
N ASN A 462 -8.27 -38.82 3.23
CA ASN A 462 -9.47 -39.21 3.98
C ASN A 462 -9.93 -38.15 4.99
N ASN A 463 -9.26 -37.00 5.04
CA ASN A 463 -9.66 -35.89 5.91
C ASN A 463 -10.91 -35.25 5.30
N ASN A 464 -12.03 -35.35 5.99
CA ASN A 464 -13.32 -34.85 5.53
C ASN A 464 -13.88 -33.72 6.41
N VAL A 465 -13.14 -33.26 7.42
CA VAL A 465 -13.61 -32.25 8.37
C VAL A 465 -12.71 -31.01 8.40
N PHE A 466 -13.26 -29.90 7.94
CA PHE A 466 -12.70 -28.55 8.07
C PHE A 466 -13.51 -27.78 9.12
N PHE A 467 -12.86 -27.40 10.22
CA PHE A 467 -13.49 -26.61 11.27
C PHE A 467 -13.14 -25.14 11.11
N HIS A 468 -14.18 -24.32 11.09
CA HIS A 468 -14.06 -22.88 11.08
C HIS A 468 -14.20 -22.34 12.50
N TYR A 469 -13.11 -21.84 13.06
CA TYR A 469 -13.11 -21.17 14.36
C TYR A 469 -13.22 -19.66 14.13
N SER A 470 -14.34 -19.06 14.58
CA SER A 470 -14.39 -17.60 14.76
C SER A 470 -13.68 -17.30 16.07
N ILE A 471 -12.48 -16.76 15.98
CA ILE A 471 -11.66 -16.43 17.13
C ILE A 471 -11.85 -14.94 17.37
N TYR A 472 -12.83 -14.61 18.21
CA TYR A 472 -13.22 -13.23 18.51
C TYR A 472 -12.05 -12.43 19.06
N GLU A 473 -11.19 -13.10 19.82
CA GLU A 473 -9.97 -12.53 20.36
C GLU A 473 -9.11 -11.95 19.23
N LEU A 474 -8.89 -12.73 18.17
CA LEU A 474 -8.02 -12.34 17.07
C LEU A 474 -8.74 -11.52 15.99
N GLU A 475 -10.06 -11.34 16.12
CA GLU A 475 -10.94 -10.82 15.08
C GLU A 475 -10.76 -11.56 13.73
N GLU A 476 -10.47 -12.86 13.81
CA GLU A 476 -10.14 -13.70 12.66
C GLU A 476 -11.03 -14.94 12.62
N LYS A 477 -11.29 -15.43 11.41
CA LYS A 477 -11.82 -16.76 11.18
C LYS A 477 -10.67 -17.65 10.73
N CYS A 478 -10.32 -18.64 11.52
CA CYS A 478 -9.28 -19.62 11.20
C CYS A 478 -9.89 -20.95 10.78
N VAL A 479 -9.26 -21.61 9.81
CA VAL A 479 -9.70 -22.90 9.29
C VAL A 479 -8.68 -23.97 9.67
N PHE A 480 -9.18 -25.01 10.34
CA PHE A 480 -8.37 -26.17 10.74
C PHE A 480 -8.86 -27.42 10.05
N GLU A 481 -7.91 -28.18 9.50
CA GLU A 481 -8.15 -29.51 8.95
C GLU A 481 -7.74 -30.56 9.97
N PHE A 482 -8.66 -31.43 10.36
CA PHE A 482 -8.39 -32.48 11.34
C PHE A 482 -8.07 -33.80 10.66
N TYR A 483 -7.01 -34.45 11.13
CA TYR A 483 -6.49 -35.66 10.53
C TYR A 483 -7.19 -36.89 11.11
N ASP A 484 -7.70 -37.73 10.21
CA ASP A 484 -8.20 -39.06 10.57
C ASP A 484 -7.04 -40.02 10.87
N SER A 485 -5.98 -39.95 10.06
CA SER A 485 -4.78 -40.77 10.22
C SER A 485 -4.14 -40.61 11.61
N ARG A 486 -3.69 -41.73 12.18
CA ARG A 486 -2.92 -41.75 13.44
C ARG A 486 -1.49 -41.27 13.27
N ASN A 487 -0.98 -41.29 12.04
CA ASN A 487 0.37 -40.90 11.71
C ASN A 487 0.35 -39.68 10.79
N PHE A 488 1.20 -38.71 11.09
CA PHE A 488 1.38 -37.51 10.26
C PHE A 488 2.85 -37.12 10.20
N SER A 489 3.28 -36.55 9.07
CA SER A 489 4.66 -36.12 8.86
C SER A 489 4.76 -34.61 8.63
N GLY A 490 6.00 -34.08 8.61
CA GLY A 490 6.26 -32.68 8.22
C GLY A 490 6.13 -31.65 9.35
N PHE A 491 6.09 -32.10 10.61
CA PHE A 491 5.89 -31.24 11.78
C PHE A 491 6.84 -31.55 12.93
N GLU A 492 7.26 -30.51 13.63
CA GLU A 492 8.03 -30.63 14.87
C GLU A 492 7.35 -29.88 16.02
N VAL A 493 7.36 -30.48 17.21
CA VAL A 493 6.83 -29.86 18.42
C VAL A 493 7.76 -28.73 18.84
N TYR A 494 7.21 -27.54 19.05
CA TYR A 494 8.00 -26.41 19.58
C TYR A 494 7.55 -25.97 20.98
N ASP A 495 6.32 -26.29 21.38
CA ASP A 495 5.77 -25.87 22.67
C ASP A 495 4.63 -26.80 23.13
N ASN A 496 4.27 -26.71 24.41
CA ASN A 496 3.14 -27.42 24.99
C ASN A 496 2.49 -26.65 26.14
N ILE A 497 1.19 -26.87 26.34
CA ILE A 497 0.48 -26.44 27.55
C ILE A 497 -0.02 -27.66 28.30
N GLN A 498 0.34 -27.74 29.58
CA GLN A 498 -0.29 -28.65 30.53
C GLN A 498 -1.52 -27.97 31.15
N LYS A 499 -2.64 -28.68 31.27
CA LYS A 499 -3.97 -28.22 31.74
C LYS A 499 -4.76 -27.37 30.73
N ALA A 500 -4.72 -27.74 29.45
CA ALA A 500 -5.59 -27.16 28.43
C ALA A 500 -6.96 -27.89 28.41
N ASN A 501 -7.95 -27.32 29.09
CA ASN A 501 -9.26 -27.96 29.29
C ASN A 501 -10.17 -27.94 28.05
N THR A 502 -9.89 -27.08 27.05
CA THR A 502 -10.70 -26.96 25.84
C THR A 502 -9.82 -26.96 24.59
N LEU A 503 -10.30 -27.57 23.51
CA LEU A 503 -9.65 -27.50 22.20
C LEU A 503 -9.53 -26.04 21.71
N TYR A 504 -10.52 -25.20 22.04
CA TYR A 504 -10.53 -23.78 21.71
C TYR A 504 -9.27 -23.05 22.22
N ARG A 505 -8.84 -23.29 23.46
CA ARG A 505 -7.62 -22.67 24.01
C ARG A 505 -6.37 -23.01 23.19
N CYS A 506 -6.33 -24.21 22.62
CA CYS A 506 -5.19 -24.68 21.84
C CYS A 506 -5.23 -24.10 20.43
N VAL A 507 -6.42 -24.06 19.82
CA VAL A 507 -6.62 -23.39 18.53
C VAL A 507 -6.29 -21.90 18.64
N LEU A 508 -6.79 -21.21 19.67
CA LEU A 508 -6.51 -19.80 19.95
C LEU A 508 -5.00 -19.54 20.06
N LYS A 509 -4.29 -20.31 20.89
CA LYS A 509 -2.84 -20.14 21.04
C LYS A 509 -2.08 -20.41 19.74
N CYS A 510 -2.43 -21.46 19.00
CA CYS A 510 -1.74 -21.74 17.75
C CYS A 510 -1.98 -20.64 16.71
N ALA A 511 -3.24 -20.22 16.54
CA ALA A 511 -3.58 -19.12 15.64
C ALA A 511 -2.85 -17.83 16.04
N SER A 512 -2.72 -17.55 17.33
CA SER A 512 -1.97 -16.39 17.83
C SER A 512 -0.46 -16.49 17.63
N GLU A 513 0.11 -17.68 17.49
CA GLU A 513 1.56 -17.86 17.33
C GLU A 513 1.94 -18.27 15.89
N GLN A 514 1.03 -18.04 14.93
CA GLN A 514 1.20 -18.49 13.55
C GLN A 514 2.42 -17.86 12.88
N ILE A 515 2.62 -16.55 13.02
CA ILE A 515 3.79 -15.88 12.43
C ILE A 515 4.96 -15.92 13.42
N SER A 516 4.71 -15.69 14.72
CA SER A 516 5.78 -15.43 15.70
C SER A 516 6.63 -16.65 16.03
N LYS A 517 5.98 -17.81 16.13
CA LYS A 517 6.64 -19.10 16.37
C LYS A 517 6.46 -20.07 15.19
N GLY A 518 5.79 -19.64 14.12
CA GLY A 518 5.51 -20.49 12.97
C GLY A 518 4.49 -21.58 13.26
N CYS A 519 3.53 -21.36 14.18
CA CYS A 519 2.55 -22.40 14.52
C CYS A 519 1.75 -22.81 13.27
N ALA A 520 1.75 -24.10 13.01
CA ALA A 520 1.11 -24.69 11.84
C ALA A 520 0.13 -25.80 12.20
N ALA A 521 0.21 -26.38 13.40
CA ALA A 521 -0.75 -27.39 13.84
C ALA A 521 -0.81 -27.50 15.37
N VAL A 522 -1.90 -28.11 15.84
CA VAL A 522 -2.18 -28.38 17.26
C VAL A 522 -2.56 -29.85 17.42
N LEU A 523 -2.05 -30.48 18.46
CA LEU A 523 -2.56 -31.77 18.95
C LEU A 523 -3.15 -31.57 20.34
N LYS A 524 -4.45 -31.86 20.48
CA LYS A 524 -5.13 -31.89 21.78
C LYS A 524 -5.25 -33.31 22.27
N SER A 525 -4.75 -33.57 23.47
CA SER A 525 -4.94 -34.82 24.23
C SER A 525 -5.49 -34.49 25.60
N HIS A 526 -6.43 -35.26 26.18
CA HIS A 526 -7.05 -35.05 27.50
C HIS A 526 -6.86 -33.66 28.16
N GLN A 527 -5.76 -33.44 28.90
CA GLN A 527 -5.42 -32.16 29.56
C GLN A 527 -4.20 -31.44 28.97
N MET A 528 -3.69 -31.83 27.81
CA MET A 528 -2.50 -31.24 27.22
C MET A 528 -2.71 -30.84 25.77
N CYS A 529 -2.04 -29.77 25.37
CA CYS A 529 -1.93 -29.38 23.98
C CYS A 529 -0.47 -29.29 23.57
N LEU A 530 -0.16 -29.90 22.42
CA LEU A 530 1.13 -29.78 21.75
C LEU A 530 0.97 -28.86 20.55
N PHE A 531 1.95 -27.99 20.34
CA PHE A 531 1.99 -27.04 19.24
C PHE A 531 3.12 -27.40 18.30
N PHE A 532 2.84 -27.35 17.01
CA PHE A 532 3.74 -27.80 15.97
C PHE A 532 4.05 -26.67 15.01
N LYS A 533 5.30 -26.63 14.54
CA LYS A 533 5.73 -25.83 13.40
C LYS A 533 6.13 -26.77 12.26
N ARG A 534 6.11 -26.29 11.02
CA ARG A 534 6.46 -27.12 9.87
C ARG A 534 7.95 -27.43 9.86
N ASN A 535 8.28 -28.71 9.69
CA ASN A 535 9.62 -29.20 9.44
C ASN A 535 9.53 -30.45 8.56
N SER A 536 9.85 -30.32 7.26
CA SER A 536 9.76 -31.40 6.28
C SER A 536 10.71 -32.57 6.56
N THR A 537 11.74 -32.36 7.39
CA THR A 537 12.71 -33.40 7.78
C THR A 537 12.35 -34.09 9.09
N ALA A 538 11.29 -33.64 9.78
CA ALA A 538 10.87 -34.23 11.02
C ALA A 538 10.37 -35.66 10.84
N ARG A 539 10.65 -36.51 11.83
CA ARG A 539 10.16 -37.89 11.86
C ARG A 539 8.64 -37.91 11.95
N MET A 540 8.05 -38.96 11.40
CA MET A 540 6.62 -39.23 11.51
C MET A 540 6.19 -39.25 12.98
N PHE A 541 5.12 -38.51 13.29
CA PHE A 541 4.53 -38.45 14.62
C PHE A 541 3.30 -39.36 14.67
N ARG A 542 3.13 -40.09 15.77
CA ARG A 542 1.97 -40.96 16.01
C ARG A 542 1.13 -40.44 17.16
N LYS A 543 -0.12 -40.06 16.90
CA LYS A 543 -1.08 -39.63 17.95
C LYS A 543 -1.74 -40.82 18.65
N LEU A 544 -2.12 -40.60 19.90
CA LEU A 544 -2.98 -41.52 20.65
C LEU A 544 -4.41 -41.47 20.10
N ASP A 545 -5.16 -42.57 20.26
CA ASP A 545 -6.54 -42.69 19.76
C ASP A 545 -7.48 -41.64 20.36
N SER A 546 -7.23 -41.22 21.61
CA SER A 546 -7.98 -40.19 22.32
C SER A 546 -7.54 -38.75 21.99
N SER A 547 -6.63 -38.58 21.03
CA SER A 547 -6.04 -37.28 20.68
C SER A 547 -6.45 -36.81 19.29
N HIS A 548 -6.66 -35.51 19.16
CA HIS A 548 -7.09 -34.85 17.93
C HIS A 548 -5.95 -33.98 17.41
N PHE A 549 -5.50 -34.24 16.19
CA PHE A 549 -4.53 -33.42 15.49
C PHE A 549 -5.26 -32.56 14.46
N GLY A 550 -5.06 -31.25 14.53
CA GLY A 550 -5.62 -30.27 13.61
C GLY A 550 -4.51 -29.39 13.03
N GLU A 551 -4.43 -29.34 11.72
CA GLU A 551 -3.54 -28.44 10.98
C GLU A 551 -4.22 -27.11 10.73
N LEU A 552 -3.51 -26.00 11.02
CA LEU A 552 -3.95 -24.65 10.71
C LEU A 552 -3.71 -24.37 9.22
N LEU A 553 -4.79 -24.23 8.44
CA LEU A 553 -4.71 -23.97 7.00
C LEU A 553 -4.48 -22.50 6.71
N TYR A 554 -5.35 -21.65 7.25
CA TYR A 554 -5.29 -20.20 7.11
C TYR A 554 -6.18 -19.51 8.14
N CYS A 555 -5.89 -18.23 8.40
CA CYS A 555 -6.74 -17.31 9.14
C CYS A 555 -7.00 -16.08 8.28
N GLU A 556 -8.20 -15.53 8.36
CA GLU A 556 -8.58 -14.29 7.68
C GLU A 556 -9.32 -13.37 8.62
N SER A 557 -9.04 -12.06 8.51
CA SER A 557 -9.75 -11.03 9.28
C SER A 557 -11.26 -11.13 9.02
N LYS A 558 -12.03 -11.29 10.09
CA LYS A 558 -13.48 -11.35 10.06
C LYS A 558 -14.03 -10.03 10.57
N PHE A 559 -14.84 -9.37 9.75
CA PHE A 559 -15.67 -8.28 10.23
C PHE A 559 -16.70 -8.84 11.23
N ALA A 560 -16.60 -8.44 12.50
CA ALA A 560 -17.67 -8.58 13.48
C ALA A 560 -18.72 -7.48 13.27
N GLY A 561 -19.31 -7.41 12.07
CA GLY A 561 -20.50 -6.60 11.84
C GLY A 561 -21.76 -7.41 12.06
N ASN A 562 -22.65 -6.89 12.90
CA ASN A 562 -24.03 -7.33 13.10
C ASN A 562 -24.30 -8.56 13.99
N SER A 563 -23.61 -8.70 15.14
CA SER A 563 -24.19 -9.47 16.27
C SER A 563 -24.84 -8.59 17.35
N LEU A 564 -25.01 -7.29 17.10
CA LEU A 564 -25.79 -6.39 17.96
C LEU A 564 -27.28 -6.28 17.55
N ASN A 565 -27.71 -6.98 16.49
CA ASN A 565 -29.13 -7.05 16.07
C ASN A 565 -29.79 -8.41 16.38
N ALA A 566 -29.27 -9.16 17.35
CA ALA A 566 -29.90 -10.39 17.84
C ALA A 566 -30.16 -10.31 19.35
N ILE A 567 -30.81 -9.22 19.78
CA ILE A 567 -31.61 -9.20 21.01
C ILE A 567 -32.91 -8.46 20.66
N ASN A 568 -33.88 -9.22 20.18
CA ASN A 568 -35.30 -9.00 20.41
C ASN A 568 -35.88 -10.32 20.87
#